data_AF-A0A3L6FBC8-F1
#
_entry.id   AF-A0A3L6FBC8-F1
#
_cell.length_a   1.000
_cell.length_b   1.000
_cell.length_c   1.000
_cell.angle_alpha   90.00
_cell.angle_beta   90.00
_cell.angle_gamma   90.00
#
_symmetry.space_group_name_H-M   'P 1'
#
loop_
_entity.id
_entity.type
_entity.pdbx_description
1 polymer ?
#
loop_
_entity_poly.entity_id
_entity_poly.type
_entity_poly.pdbx_seq_one_letter_code
_entity_poly.pdbx_strand_id
1 'polypeptide(L)'
;MHNYHLAEKRIPTVHGYTSGLKLEQFIFDVFNYSPSTTLFEVLREEEFAPVKNANGATYDTPDSARLMLLRLHSRWVVAAGGFLTHSVPLYMTSICVCWFVHSLNI
;
A
#
# COMPACT_ATOMS: atom_id res chain seq x y z
N MET A 1 14.20 -8.72 29.01
CA MET A 1 12.99 -8.09 29.55
C MET A 1 12.25 -7.49 28.38
N HIS A 2 11.09 -8.01 28.01
CA HIS A 2 10.34 -7.50 26.85
C HIS A 2 9.66 -6.18 27.26
N ASN A 3 10.06 -5.09 26.62
CA ASN A 3 9.47 -3.78 26.85
C ASN A 3 8.16 -3.70 26.05
N TYR A 4 7.06 -3.37 26.73
CA TYR A 4 5.79 -3.09 26.08
C TYR A 4 5.70 -1.61 25.76
N HIS A 5 5.18 -1.29 24.57
CA HIS A 5 4.81 0.06 24.20
C HIS A 5 3.45 0.37 24.84
N LEU A 6 3.37 1.48 25.56
CA LEU A 6 2.18 1.89 26.31
C LEU A 6 1.41 2.94 25.51
N ALA A 7 0.12 2.70 25.27
CA ALA A 7 -0.76 3.67 24.64
C ALA A 7 -1.97 3.96 25.54
N GLU A 8 -2.10 5.19 25.99
CA GLU A 8 -3.31 5.66 26.68
C GLU A 8 -4.48 5.73 25.71
N LYS A 9 -5.59 5.10 26.09
CA LYS A 9 -6.83 5.04 25.30
C LYS A 9 -8.05 5.23 26.18
N ARG A 10 -9.09 5.82 25.58
CA ARG A 10 -10.44 5.75 26.14
C ARG A 10 -11.07 4.42 25.73
N ILE A 11 -11.23 3.53 26.69
CA ILE A 11 -11.69 2.16 26.47
C ILE A 11 -13.20 2.11 26.72
N PRO A 12 -14.02 1.72 25.72
CA PRO A 12 -15.45 1.49 25.92
C PRO A 12 -15.66 0.24 26.81
N THR A 13 -16.48 0.39 27.84
CA THR A 13 -16.88 -0.68 28.76
C THR A 13 -18.41 -0.73 28.89
N VAL A 14 -18.95 -1.78 29.50
CA VAL A 14 -20.40 -1.93 29.73
C VAL A 14 -20.99 -0.76 30.53
N HIS A 15 -20.18 -0.09 31.37
CA HIS A 15 -20.60 1.03 32.21
C HIS A 15 -20.22 2.41 31.65
N GLY A 16 -19.76 2.48 30.40
CA GLY A 16 -19.30 3.72 29.76
C GLY A 16 -17.81 3.71 29.42
N TYR A 17 -17.22 4.88 29.26
CA TYR A 17 -15.80 5.01 28.87
C TYR A 17 -14.90 5.17 30.09
N THR A 18 -13.82 4.41 30.13
CA THR A 18 -12.79 4.49 31.18
C THR A 18 -11.41 4.73 30.55
N SER A 19 -10.56 5.52 31.22
CA SER A 19 -9.17 5.69 30.80
C SER A 19 -8.38 4.44 31.12
N GLY A 20 -7.62 3.91 30.16
CA GLY A 20 -6.80 2.73 30.35
C GLY A 20 -5.57 2.71 29.45
N LEU A 21 -4.65 1.80 29.76
CA LEU A 21 -3.43 1.57 29.01
C LEU A 21 -3.58 0.34 28.12
N LYS A 22 -3.29 0.50 26.84
CA LYS A 22 -3.12 -0.60 25.88
C LYS A 22 -1.64 -0.91 25.76
N LEU A 23 -1.28 -2.17 25.97
CA LEU A 23 0.08 -2.68 25.80
C LEU A 23 0.22 -3.23 24.38
N GLU A 24 1.21 -2.77 23.64
CA GLU A 24 1.50 -3.23 22.29
C GLU A 24 2.97 -3.66 22.18
N GLN A 25 3.25 -4.66 21.34
CA GLN A 25 4.60 -5.05 20.95
C GLN A 25 4.73 -4.83 19.46
N PHE A 26 5.88 -4.30 19.01
CA PHE A 26 6.13 -4.09 17.60
C PHE A 26 6.98 -5.21 17.03
N ILE A 27 6.67 -5.61 15.80
CA ILE A 27 7.40 -6.67 15.09
C ILE A 27 8.90 -6.33 14.94
N PHE A 28 9.25 -5.05 14.95
CA PHE A 28 10.62 -4.54 14.84
C PHE A 28 11.43 -4.70 16.14
N ASP A 29 10.78 -4.91 17.28
CA ASP A 29 11.46 -5.09 18.57
C ASP A 29 12.35 -6.37 18.56
N VAL A 30 12.09 -7.28 17.61
CA VAL A 30 12.84 -8.53 17.42
C VAL A 30 14.23 -8.29 16.82
N PHE A 31 14.47 -7.18 16.12
CA PHE A 31 15.75 -6.94 15.43
C PHE A 31 16.97 -6.95 16.36
N ASN A 32 16.80 -6.56 17.63
CA ASN A 32 17.86 -6.61 18.64
C ASN A 32 18.31 -8.03 19.02
N TYR A 33 17.48 -9.04 18.75
CA TYR A 33 17.81 -10.43 19.01
C TYR A 33 18.48 -11.12 17.82
N SER A 34 18.50 -10.49 16.64
CA SER A 34 19.14 -11.06 15.46
C SER A 34 20.66 -10.82 15.52
N PRO A 35 21.49 -11.85 15.26
CA PRO A 35 22.95 -11.67 15.20
C PRO A 35 23.39 -10.76 14.05
N SER A 36 22.57 -10.66 13.00
CA SER A 36 22.77 -9.74 11.88
C SER A 36 21.42 -9.26 11.34
N THR A 37 21.36 -8.00 10.90
CA THR A 37 20.17 -7.41 10.26
C THR A 37 20.63 -6.66 9.01
N THR A 38 19.91 -6.85 7.90
CA THR A 38 20.18 -6.18 6.62
C THR A 38 18.97 -5.32 6.26
N LEU A 39 19.23 -4.14 5.70
CA LEU A 39 18.22 -3.23 5.20
C LEU A 39 18.24 -3.23 3.66
N PHE A 40 17.06 -3.24 3.05
CA PHE A 40 16.90 -3.13 1.60
C PHE A 40 15.99 -1.95 1.29
N GLU A 41 16.54 -0.94 0.62
CA GLU A 41 15.81 0.26 0.22
C GLU A 41 15.10 0.01 -1.12
N VAL A 42 13.86 0.48 -1.21
CA VAL A 42 13.01 0.32 -2.40
C VAL A 42 12.35 1.64 -2.76
N LEU A 43 11.96 1.77 -4.03
CA LEU A 43 11.18 2.92 -4.51
C LEU A 43 9.75 2.83 -3.97
N ARG A 44 9.31 3.89 -3.27
CA ARG A 44 7.99 3.94 -2.62
C ARG A 44 6.86 3.72 -3.63
N GLU A 45 6.94 4.36 -4.79
CA GLU A 45 5.94 4.31 -5.84
C GLU A 45 5.79 2.94 -6.51
N GLU A 46 6.74 2.02 -6.28
CA GLU A 46 6.70 0.66 -6.82
C GLU A 46 6.25 -0.36 -5.77
N GLU A 47 6.62 -0.17 -4.50
CA GLU A 47 6.45 -1.19 -3.46
C GLU A 47 5.51 -0.79 -2.30
N PHE A 48 5.16 0.49 -2.14
CA PHE A 48 4.48 0.95 -0.92
C PHE A 48 3.36 1.99 -1.14
N ALA A 49 2.11 1.50 -1.07
CA ALA A 49 0.88 2.29 -1.14
C ALA A 49 -0.09 1.94 0.02
N PRO A 50 0.14 2.43 1.24
CA PRO A 50 -0.66 2.04 2.40
C PRO A 50 -2.05 2.68 2.38
N VAL A 51 -3.04 1.95 2.89
CA VAL A 51 -4.40 2.46 3.11
C VAL A 51 -4.65 2.52 4.61
N LYS A 52 -4.64 3.74 5.16
CA LYS A 52 -4.79 4.01 6.60
C LYS A 52 -5.99 4.90 6.90
N ASN A 53 -6.39 5.74 5.95
CA ASN A 53 -7.40 6.77 6.12
C ASN A 53 -8.61 6.53 5.20
N ALA A 54 -9.78 7.01 5.61
CA ALA A 54 -10.96 7.00 4.76
C ALA A 54 -10.82 7.98 3.58
N ASN A 55 -11.60 7.76 2.52
CA ASN A 55 -11.69 8.67 1.39
C ASN A 55 -12.12 10.07 1.86
N GLY A 56 -11.41 11.11 1.40
CA GLY A 56 -11.56 12.49 1.86
C GLY A 56 -10.38 13.01 2.71
N ALA A 57 -9.52 12.13 3.22
CA ALA A 57 -8.23 12.53 3.78
C ALA A 57 -7.21 12.85 2.68
N THR A 58 -6.16 13.60 3.03
CA THR A 58 -5.14 14.09 2.09
C THR A 58 -4.18 13.02 1.57
N TYR A 59 -3.97 11.92 2.31
CA TYR A 59 -3.03 10.85 1.96
C TYR A 59 -3.43 9.50 2.58
N ASP A 60 -2.79 8.42 2.12
CA ASP A 60 -3.03 7.03 2.56
C ASP A 60 -4.50 6.61 2.53
N THR A 61 -5.23 7.07 1.50
CA THR A 61 -6.64 6.72 1.24
C THR A 61 -6.76 5.63 0.17
N PRO A 62 -7.89 4.89 0.12
CA PRO A 62 -8.18 3.97 -0.97
C PRO A 62 -7.96 4.56 -2.36
N ASP A 63 -8.38 5.81 -2.58
CA ASP A 63 -8.24 6.49 -3.88
C ASP A 63 -6.77 6.78 -4.22
N SER A 64 -5.97 7.21 -3.22
CA SER A 64 -4.54 7.45 -3.42
C SER A 64 -3.78 6.16 -3.73
N ALA A 65 -4.08 5.06 -3.04
CA ALA A 65 -3.45 3.76 -3.27
C ALA A 65 -3.83 3.20 -4.65
N ARG A 66 -5.11 3.32 -5.04
CA ARG A 66 -5.58 2.96 -6.39
C ARG A 66 -4.83 3.73 -7.46
N LEU A 67 -4.69 5.05 -7.31
CA LEU A 67 -3.98 5.87 -8.29
C LEU A 67 -2.50 5.48 -8.41
N MET A 68 -1.83 5.19 -7.28
CA MET A 68 -0.43 4.72 -7.28
C MET A 68 -0.29 3.41 -8.04
N LEU A 69 -1.17 2.43 -7.78
CA LEU A 69 -1.16 1.14 -8.45
C LEU A 69 -1.45 1.25 -9.96
N LEU A 70 -2.40 2.11 -10.35
CA LEU A 70 -2.67 2.38 -11.76
C LEU A 70 -1.47 3.02 -12.47
N ARG A 71 -0.77 3.94 -11.83
CA ARG A 71 0.46 4.56 -12.36
C ARG A 71 1.57 3.54 -12.52
N LEU A 72 1.74 2.64 -11.54
CA LEU A 72 2.72 1.56 -11.60
C LEU A 72 2.48 0.65 -12.81
N HIS A 73 1.25 0.14 -12.96
CA HIS A 73 0.90 -0.71 -14.09
C HIS A 73 0.99 0.01 -15.44
N SER A 74 0.66 1.31 -15.48
CA SER A 74 0.83 2.12 -16.68
C SER A 74 2.30 2.19 -17.11
N ARG A 75 3.22 2.38 -16.15
CA ARG A 75 4.67 2.35 -16.42
C ARG A 75 5.12 0.99 -16.94
N TRP A 76 4.61 -0.11 -16.38
CA TRP A 76 4.94 -1.46 -16.85
C TRP A 76 4.47 -1.72 -18.29
N VAL A 77 3.25 -1.31 -18.64
CA VAL A 77 2.72 -1.47 -20.00
C VAL A 77 3.57 -0.70 -21.01
N VAL A 78 3.93 0.55 -20.70
CA VAL A 78 4.79 1.37 -21.58
C VAL A 78 6.19 0.78 -21.69
N ALA A 79 6.78 0.30 -20.59
CA ALA A 79 8.09 -0.34 -20.59
C ALA A 79 8.10 -1.64 -21.42
N ALA A 80 6.98 -2.35 -21.51
CA ALA A 80 6.81 -3.54 -22.36
C ALA A 80 6.52 -3.21 -23.84
N GLY A 81 6.50 -1.93 -24.23
CA GLY A 81 6.24 -1.48 -25.60
C GLY A 81 4.75 -1.29 -25.94
N GLY A 82 3.85 -1.34 -24.95
CA GLY A 82 2.44 -1.05 -25.13
C GLY A 82 2.14 0.45 -25.12
N PHE A 83 1.10 0.87 -25.84
CA PHE A 83 0.64 2.26 -25.89
C PHE A 83 -0.70 2.41 -25.17
N LEU A 84 -0.81 3.41 -24.30
CA LEU A 84 -2.05 3.73 -23.59
C LEU A 84 -2.84 4.77 -24.39
N THR A 85 -4.04 4.40 -24.85
CA THR A 85 -4.96 5.32 -25.51
C THR A 85 -5.93 5.93 -24.49
N HIS A 86 -6.29 7.21 -24.66
CA HIS A 86 -7.17 7.95 -23.74
C HIS A 86 -8.60 7.36 -23.61
N SER A 87 -8.96 6.38 -24.45
CA SER A 87 -10.30 5.80 -24.53
C SER A 87 -10.54 4.63 -23.57
N VAL A 88 -9.51 4.08 -22.92
CA VAL A 88 -9.69 3.00 -21.94
C VAL A 88 -9.37 3.51 -20.55
N PRO A 89 -10.37 3.62 -19.66
CA PRO A 89 -10.09 3.95 -18.27
C PRO A 89 -9.28 2.82 -17.62
N LEU A 90 -8.06 3.14 -17.20
CA LEU A 90 -7.10 2.24 -16.53
C LEU A 90 -7.68 1.47 -15.33
N TYR A 91 -8.81 1.92 -14.76
CA TYR A 91 -9.47 1.20 -13.68
C TYR A 91 -10.12 -0.13 -14.08
N MET A 92 -10.24 -0.43 -15.39
CA MET A 92 -10.79 -1.69 -15.87
C MET A 92 -9.74 -2.75 -16.18
N THR A 93 -8.44 -2.45 -16.09
CA THR A 93 -7.37 -3.37 -16.49
C THR A 93 -6.68 -4.00 -15.27
N SER A 94 -7.42 -4.66 -14.39
CA SER A 94 -6.84 -5.73 -13.55
C SER A 94 -6.63 -6.99 -14.40
N ILE A 95 -5.90 -6.89 -15.52
CA ILE A 95 -5.75 -7.89 -16.62
C ILE A 95 -6.69 -7.62 -17.82
N CYS A 96 -6.45 -6.53 -18.55
CA CYS A 96 -6.74 -6.55 -19.98
C CYS A 96 -5.66 -5.76 -20.71
N VAL A 97 -4.49 -6.37 -20.81
CA VAL A 97 -3.54 -6.02 -21.87
C VAL A 97 -4.17 -6.62 -23.13
N CYS A 98 -5.07 -5.86 -23.76
CA CYS A 98 -5.55 -6.25 -25.07
C CYS A 98 -4.35 -6.07 -26.00
N TRP A 99 -3.69 -7.19 -26.30
CA TRP A 99 -2.75 -7.33 -27.40
C TRP A 99 -3.49 -7.01 -28.70
N PHE A 100 -3.70 -5.73 -28.99
CA PHE A 100 -4.06 -5.28 -30.32
C PHE A 100 -2.77 -5.23 -31.14
N VAL A 101 -2.21 -6.41 -31.44
CA VAL A 101 -1.40 -6.59 -32.64
C VAL A 101 -2.39 -6.53 -33.80
N HIS A 102 -2.67 -5.32 -34.27
CA HIS A 102 -3.35 -5.17 -35.55
C HIS A 102 -2.29 -5.36 -36.65
N SER A 103 -2.42 -6.49 -37.34
CA SER A 103 -2.00 -6.71 -38.73
C SER A 103 -0.60 -6.22 -39.14
N LEU A 104 0.40 -7.08 -38.91
CA LEU A 104 1.35 -7.35 -39.99
C LEU A 104 0.75 -8.48 -40.82
N ASN A 105 0.04 -8.08 -41.87
CA ASN A 105 -0.35 -8.96 -42.97
C ASN A 105 0.09 -8.23 -44.24
N ILE A 106 1.11 -8.81 -44.90
CA ILE A 106 1.86 -8.33 -46.08
C ILE A 106 2.99 -7.34 -45.77
#